data_AF-A0A3M0X0J4-F1
#
_entry.id   AF-A0A3M0X0J4-F1
#
_cell.length_a   1.000
_cell.length_b   1.000
_cell.length_c   1.000
_cell.angle_alpha   90.00
_cell.angle_beta   90.00
_cell.angle_gamma   90.00
#
_symmetry.space_group_name_H-M   'P 1'
#
loop_
_entity.id
_entity.type
_entity.pdbx_description
1 polymer ?
#
loop_
_entity_poly.entity_id
_entity_poly.type
_entity_poly.pdbx_seq_one_letter_code
_entity_poly.pdbx_strand_id
1 'polypeptide(L)'
;MVMAFAFAIASTQSSYAQEGAGLTDTGGATFDSVYATDKEEMPAAAAARVDPATIRPVSYIVTFDDTVDAATVEALTGGTVIHRYSKVFNGVSIVMPEDNVNNLVSLPGITGIYEDKLLQLDTENSPQFIGAPTLWNQLGGQEVAGEGVVFGSIDTGVWPEHPSFSDPDPLGNPYPAPPISGLPCEFGNTAWNPNDAPFTCNNKLIGAYQFLDTYKAVVGLTPAEFDSARDDDGHGTHTSTTAAGNAGVQAT
;
A
#
# COMPACT_ATOMS: atom_id res chain seq x y z
N MET A 1 7.75 -3.84 5.50
CA MET A 1 6.28 -3.77 5.52
C MET A 1 5.83 -3.93 4.10
N VAL A 2 5.05 -4.98 3.90
CA VAL A 2 4.53 -5.37 2.61
C VAL A 2 3.31 -4.50 2.32
N MET A 3 3.26 -3.83 1.17
CA MET A 3 2.05 -3.16 0.68
C MET A 3 1.52 -3.96 -0.50
N ALA A 4 0.33 -4.52 -0.37
CA ALA A 4 -0.41 -5.12 -1.46
C ALA A 4 -1.83 -4.56 -1.52
N PHE A 5 -2.27 -4.33 -2.75
CA PHE A 5 -3.58 -3.80 -3.06
C PHE A 5 -4.55 -4.95 -3.27
N ALA A 6 -5.78 -4.84 -2.77
CA ALA A 6 -6.85 -5.80 -3.06
C ALA A 6 -8.11 -5.06 -3.48
N PHE A 7 -8.73 -5.49 -4.59
CA PHE A 7 -9.98 -4.92 -5.09
C PHE A 7 -11.17 -5.90 -4.94
N ALA A 8 -12.33 -5.45 -4.44
CA ALA A 8 -13.55 -6.28 -4.29
C ALA A 8 -14.88 -5.56 -4.59
N ILE A 9 -15.96 -6.30 -4.95
CA ILE A 9 -17.31 -5.79 -5.34
C ILE A 9 -18.44 -6.50 -4.55
N ALA A 10 -19.64 -5.89 -4.40
CA ALA A 10 -20.87 -6.45 -3.74
C ALA A 10 -22.16 -6.39 -4.64
N SER A 11 -23.42 -6.71 -4.17
CA SER A 11 -24.72 -6.92 -4.98
C SER A 11 -25.95 -5.82 -5.00
N THR A 12 -26.96 -5.76 -5.92
CA THR A 12 -27.39 -4.55 -6.78
C THR A 12 -28.55 -3.59 -6.35
N GLN A 13 -28.47 -2.35 -6.91
CA GLN A 13 -29.51 -1.35 -7.36
C GLN A 13 -30.25 -0.36 -6.41
N SER A 14 -29.92 0.94 -6.50
CA SER A 14 -30.76 2.08 -7.01
C SER A 14 -30.42 3.45 -6.37
N SER A 15 -30.28 4.46 -7.23
CA SER A 15 -29.77 5.84 -7.07
C SER A 15 -30.48 6.78 -6.06
N TYR A 16 -29.72 7.67 -5.38
CA TYR A 16 -30.06 9.10 -5.13
C TYR A 16 -28.81 9.94 -4.76
N ALA A 17 -28.85 11.24 -5.07
CA ALA A 17 -27.73 12.21 -5.05
C ALA A 17 -27.83 13.26 -3.91
N GLN A 18 -26.78 14.09 -3.83
CA GLN A 18 -26.59 15.37 -3.07
C GLN A 18 -26.25 15.24 -1.57
N GLU A 19 -25.46 16.10 -0.92
CA GLU A 19 -24.65 17.29 -1.25
C GLU A 19 -23.75 17.62 -0.03
N GLY A 20 -22.56 18.21 -0.26
CA GLY A 20 -22.18 19.43 0.47
C GLY A 20 -21.20 19.37 1.67
N ALA A 21 -20.18 20.22 1.52
CA ALA A 21 -19.42 20.97 2.54
C ALA A 21 -18.18 20.33 3.20
N GLY A 22 -17.02 20.89 2.85
CA GLY A 22 -15.71 20.59 3.43
C GLY A 22 -15.38 21.35 4.71
N LEU A 23 -14.16 21.16 5.21
CA LEU A 23 -13.56 21.92 6.30
C LEU A 23 -12.04 22.06 6.08
N THR A 24 -11.54 23.29 6.21
CA THR A 24 -10.13 23.70 6.35
C THR A 24 -9.90 24.20 7.78
N ASP A 25 -8.75 23.90 8.40
CA ASP A 25 -7.65 24.87 8.65
C ASP A 25 -6.70 24.53 9.83
N THR A 26 -5.44 24.94 9.66
CA THR A 26 -4.40 25.40 10.60
C THR A 26 -3.95 24.55 11.79
N GLY A 27 -2.65 24.23 11.79
CA GLY A 27 -1.89 24.01 13.02
C GLY A 27 -0.48 23.54 12.77
N GLY A 28 0.49 24.47 12.80
CA GLY A 28 1.91 24.14 12.74
C GLY A 28 2.35 23.36 13.98
N ALA A 29 3.09 22.27 13.75
CA ALA A 29 3.88 21.61 14.77
C ALA A 29 5.25 21.25 14.18
N THR A 30 6.29 21.85 14.76
CA THR A 30 7.69 21.43 14.62
C THR A 30 7.85 20.04 15.22
N PHE A 31 8.40 19.09 14.45
CA PHE A 31 8.74 17.76 14.95
C PHE A 31 10.25 17.63 15.11
N ASP A 32 10.66 17.50 16.36
CA ASP A 32 12.01 17.20 16.83
C ASP A 32 12.25 15.70 16.62
N SER A 33 13.21 15.34 15.77
CA SER A 33 13.53 13.95 15.46
C SER A 33 14.48 13.38 16.50
N VAL A 34 13.94 12.79 17.57
CA VAL A 34 14.72 11.94 18.48
C VAL A 34 14.22 10.50 18.34
N TYR A 35 14.90 9.73 17.50
CA TYR A 35 14.81 8.28 17.51
C TYR A 35 15.56 7.74 18.74
N ALA A 36 14.84 7.13 19.66
CA ALA A 36 15.40 6.28 20.72
C ALA A 36 14.85 4.86 20.53
N THR A 37 15.62 4.01 19.84
CA THR A 37 15.48 2.56 19.94
C THR A 37 16.50 2.06 20.94
N ASP A 38 16.14 1.97 22.21
CA ASP A 38 16.98 1.25 23.16
C ASP A 38 16.82 -0.26 22.92
N LYS A 39 17.76 -0.81 22.14
CA LYS A 39 18.54 -1.96 22.64
C LYS A 39 19.98 -1.47 22.84
N GLU A 40 20.19 -0.99 24.07
CA GLU A 40 21.43 -0.62 24.77
C GLU A 40 22.29 0.54 24.22
N GLU A 41 22.28 1.63 25.00
CA GLU A 41 23.18 2.79 25.13
C GLU A 41 24.18 3.10 24.01
N MET A 42 24.04 4.30 23.41
CA MET A 42 25.19 5.01 22.81
C MET A 42 25.24 6.50 23.22
N PRO A 43 26.44 7.01 23.60
CA PRO A 43 26.64 8.37 24.08
C PRO A 43 26.86 9.41 22.95
N ALA A 44 26.76 10.69 23.34
CA ALA A 44 26.75 11.88 22.49
C ALA A 44 27.98 12.09 21.58
N ALA A 45 27.70 12.76 20.45
CA ALA A 45 28.53 12.92 19.26
C ALA A 45 29.79 13.82 19.38
N ALA A 46 30.75 13.57 18.48
CA ALA A 46 31.72 14.57 18.02
C ALA A 46 31.84 14.48 16.49
N ALA A 47 31.74 15.63 15.81
CA ALA A 47 31.77 15.74 14.35
C ALA A 47 33.12 15.29 13.77
N ALA A 48 33.11 14.22 12.98
CA ALA A 48 34.26 13.71 12.24
C ALA A 48 33.98 13.72 10.73
N ARG A 49 35.02 13.94 9.92
CA ARG A 49 34.94 13.88 8.45
C ARG A 49 34.38 12.52 8.03
N VAL A 50 33.34 12.55 7.19
CA VAL A 50 32.59 11.36 6.73
C VAL A 50 33.47 10.49 5.83
N ASP A 51 33.62 9.23 6.21
CA ASP A 51 34.25 8.19 5.39
C ASP A 51 33.26 7.79 4.27
N PRO A 52 33.65 7.72 2.99
CA PRO A 52 32.77 7.21 1.92
C PRO A 52 32.14 5.84 2.21
N ALA A 53 32.75 5.02 3.07
CA ALA A 53 32.18 3.75 3.54
C ALA A 53 31.06 3.90 4.59
N THR A 54 30.81 5.12 5.08
CA THR A 54 29.77 5.49 6.06
C THR A 54 28.57 6.21 5.44
N ILE A 55 28.56 6.40 4.11
CA ILE A 55 27.41 6.92 3.38
C ILE A 55 26.23 5.99 3.64
N ARG A 56 25.21 6.48 4.34
CA ARG A 56 23.96 5.74 4.53
C ARG A 56 23.14 5.90 3.26
N PRO A 57 22.87 4.82 2.50
CA PRO A 57 21.89 4.89 1.43
C PRO A 57 20.54 5.24 2.07
N VAL A 58 19.94 6.33 1.60
CA VAL A 58 18.61 6.77 2.02
C VAL A 58 17.68 6.67 0.83
N SER A 59 16.44 6.24 1.07
CA SER A 59 15.41 6.22 0.04
C SER A 59 14.64 7.54 0.06
N TYR A 60 14.50 8.15 -1.12
CA TYR A 60 13.70 9.35 -1.32
C TYR A 60 12.68 9.12 -2.42
N ILE A 61 11.48 9.69 -2.25
CA ILE A 61 10.53 9.94 -3.33
C ILE A 61 10.80 11.34 -3.87
N VAL A 62 11.20 11.42 -5.13
CA VAL A 62 11.48 12.66 -5.86
C VAL A 62 10.39 12.87 -6.90
N THR A 63 9.71 14.01 -6.83
CA THR A 63 8.69 14.42 -7.80
C THR A 63 9.23 15.56 -8.66
N PHE A 64 8.83 15.59 -9.93
CA PHE A 64 9.32 16.58 -10.88
C PHE A 64 8.31 16.89 -11.99
N ASP A 65 8.50 18.00 -12.69
CA ASP A 65 7.69 18.39 -13.86
C ASP A 65 8.18 17.72 -15.15
N ASP A 66 7.54 18.04 -16.28
CA ASP A 66 7.83 17.42 -17.58
C ASP A 66 9.20 17.80 -18.19
N THR A 67 9.98 18.67 -17.53
CA THR A 67 11.32 19.08 -17.99
C THR A 67 12.44 18.18 -17.45
N VAL A 68 12.14 17.32 -16.47
CA VAL A 68 13.07 16.39 -15.83
C VAL A 68 12.59 14.96 -16.04
N ASP A 69 13.54 14.02 -16.10
CA ASP A 69 13.25 12.59 -16.17
C ASP A 69 14.02 11.78 -15.12
N ALA A 70 13.62 10.52 -14.96
CA ALA A 70 14.24 9.59 -14.02
C ALA A 70 15.76 9.42 -14.25
N ALA A 71 16.21 9.42 -15.51
CA ALA A 71 17.61 9.23 -15.85
C ALA A 71 18.47 10.42 -15.42
N THR A 72 17.93 11.64 -15.54
CA THR A 72 18.56 12.87 -15.05
C THR A 72 18.71 12.84 -13.54
N VAL A 73 17.65 12.45 -12.82
CA VAL A 73 17.66 12.31 -11.36
C VAL A 73 18.69 11.27 -10.91
N GLU A 74 18.74 10.12 -11.59
CA GLU A 74 19.69 9.04 -11.28
C GLU A 74 21.15 9.48 -11.50
N ALA A 75 21.44 10.10 -12.66
CA ALA A 75 22.78 10.56 -13.00
C ALA A 75 23.29 11.67 -12.07
N LEU A 76 22.41 12.59 -11.67
CA LEU A 76 22.76 13.73 -10.81
C LEU A 76 23.07 13.32 -9.36
N THR A 77 22.45 12.24 -8.91
CA THR A 77 22.57 11.75 -7.53
C THR A 77 23.57 10.62 -7.38
N GLY A 78 23.98 9.99 -8.49
CA GLY A 78 24.73 8.73 -8.44
C GLY A 78 23.95 7.62 -7.73
N GLY A 79 22.62 7.75 -7.67
CA GLY A 79 21.72 6.82 -7.02
C GLY A 79 21.25 5.72 -7.97
N THR A 80 20.30 4.91 -7.50
CA THR A 80 19.61 3.90 -8.28
C THR A 80 18.12 4.10 -8.15
N VAL A 81 17.44 4.35 -9.27
CA VAL A 81 15.98 4.46 -9.30
C VAL A 81 15.39 3.09 -9.04
N ILE A 82 14.56 3.01 -8.00
CA ILE A 82 13.90 1.77 -7.57
C ILE A 82 12.51 1.65 -8.19
N HIS A 83 11.74 2.74 -8.19
CA HIS A 83 10.40 2.78 -8.77
C HIS A 83 10.16 4.06 -9.56
N ARG A 84 9.26 4.00 -10.56
CA ARG A 84 8.85 5.16 -11.37
C ARG A 84 7.35 5.42 -11.24
N TYR A 85 7.01 6.59 -10.74
CA TYR A 85 5.64 7.09 -10.67
C TYR A 85 5.31 7.87 -11.95
N SER A 86 4.20 7.53 -12.59
CA SER A 86 3.77 8.17 -13.86
C SER A 86 2.26 8.31 -14.03
N LYS A 87 1.47 7.87 -13.05
CA LYS A 87 0.00 7.84 -13.17
C LYS A 87 -0.67 9.09 -12.59
N VAL A 88 -0.26 9.50 -11.40
CA VAL A 88 -0.82 10.66 -10.68
C VAL A 88 0.14 11.85 -10.70
N PHE A 89 1.44 11.56 -10.70
CA PHE A 89 2.52 12.54 -10.79
C PHE A 89 3.71 11.89 -11.51
N ASN A 90 4.63 12.72 -12.01
CA ASN A 90 5.92 12.27 -12.49
C ASN A 90 6.90 12.24 -11.31
N GLY A 91 7.51 11.09 -11.07
CA GLY A 91 8.47 10.96 -9.98
C GLY A 91 9.18 9.61 -9.96
N VAL A 92 10.13 9.48 -9.03
CA VAL A 92 10.87 8.25 -8.77
C VAL A 92 11.01 8.00 -7.28
N SER A 93 11.04 6.73 -6.86
CA SER A 93 11.74 6.37 -5.63
C SER A 93 13.18 6.04 -5.98
N ILE A 94 14.13 6.58 -5.22
CA ILE A 94 15.55 6.47 -5.51
C ILE A 94 16.32 6.20 -4.22
N VAL A 95 17.21 5.22 -4.27
CA VAL A 95 18.22 5.00 -3.23
C VAL A 95 19.49 5.71 -3.63
N MET A 96 19.98 6.60 -2.79
CA MET A 96 21.15 7.44 -3.10
C MET A 96 21.96 7.78 -1.85
N PRO A 97 23.23 8.20 -2.02
CA PRO A 97 23.99 8.84 -0.95
C PRO A 97 23.26 10.04 -0.37
N GLU A 98 23.11 10.10 0.96
CA GLU A 98 22.42 11.20 1.64
C GLU A 98 22.98 12.59 1.29
N ASP A 99 24.32 12.70 1.20
CA ASP A 99 25.02 13.95 0.88
C ASP A 99 24.65 14.52 -0.52
N ASN A 100 24.13 13.68 -1.41
CA ASN A 100 23.78 14.07 -2.78
C ASN A 100 22.37 14.66 -2.89
N VAL A 101 21.57 14.70 -1.81
CA VAL A 101 20.20 15.25 -1.84
C VAL A 101 20.18 16.72 -2.27
N ASN A 102 21.23 17.48 -1.93
CA ASN A 102 21.36 18.89 -2.31
C ASN A 102 21.48 19.11 -3.83
N ASN A 103 21.94 18.09 -4.57
CA ASN A 103 22.00 18.16 -6.02
C ASN A 103 20.57 18.22 -6.61
N LEU A 104 19.61 17.51 -6.00
CA LEU A 104 18.20 17.53 -6.41
C LEU A 104 17.53 18.87 -6.08
N VAL A 105 17.79 19.42 -4.89
CA VAL A 105 17.23 20.72 -4.47
C VAL A 105 17.60 21.83 -5.46
N SER A 106 18.77 21.71 -6.09
CA SER A 106 19.30 22.72 -7.01
C SER A 106 18.86 22.50 -8.47
N LEU A 107 18.15 21.42 -8.79
CA LEU A 107 17.75 21.09 -10.15
C LEU A 107 16.39 21.75 -10.48
N PRO A 108 16.33 22.67 -11.47
CA PRO A 108 15.06 23.20 -11.95
C PRO A 108 14.15 22.08 -12.44
N GLY A 109 12.87 22.16 -12.08
CA GLY A 109 11.86 21.14 -12.42
C GLY A 109 11.60 20.10 -11.33
N ILE A 110 12.42 20.03 -10.27
CA ILE A 110 12.06 19.26 -9.07
C ILE A 110 10.91 19.97 -8.34
N THR A 111 9.83 19.24 -8.06
CA THR A 111 8.61 19.74 -7.40
C THR A 111 8.46 19.30 -5.95
N GLY A 112 9.25 18.32 -5.50
CA GLY A 112 9.22 17.83 -4.13
C GLY A 112 10.19 16.68 -3.89
N ILE A 113 10.74 16.61 -2.69
CA ILE A 113 11.64 15.55 -2.22
C ILE A 113 11.13 15.11 -0.85
N TYR A 114 10.80 13.83 -0.72
CA TYR A 114 10.22 13.25 0.49
C TYR A 114 11.04 12.05 0.90
N GLU A 115 11.39 11.96 2.19
CA GLU A 115 12.02 10.75 2.72
C GLU A 115 11.04 9.57 2.61
N ASP A 116 11.49 8.46 2.05
CA ASP A 116 10.70 7.25 1.88
C ASP A 116 10.81 6.42 3.17
N LYS A 117 9.73 6.43 3.95
CA LYS A 117 9.69 5.85 5.30
C LYS A 117 8.91 4.56 5.33
N LEU A 118 9.42 3.63 6.14
CA LEU A 118 8.64 2.47 6.55
C LEU A 118 7.45 2.94 7.41
N LEU A 119 6.24 2.75 6.90
CA LEU A 119 5.02 3.01 7.66
C LEU A 119 4.74 1.87 8.64
N GLN A 120 3.91 2.15 9.65
CA GLN A 120 3.43 1.17 10.63
C GLN A 120 1.94 0.91 10.39
N LEU A 121 1.49 -0.30 10.75
CA LEU A 121 0.08 -0.68 10.68
C LEU A 121 -0.70 0.01 11.80
N ASP A 122 -1.75 0.75 11.41
CA ASP A 122 -2.71 1.33 12.33
C ASP A 122 -4.08 0.72 12.05
N THR A 123 -4.60 -0.16 12.91
CA THR A 123 -6.04 -0.47 12.91
C THR A 123 -6.64 -0.67 14.29
N GLU A 124 -7.89 -0.21 14.37
CA GLU A 124 -8.81 -0.38 15.48
C GLU A 124 -10.09 -1.07 15.00
N ASN A 125 -10.79 -1.68 15.95
CA ASN A 125 -11.78 -2.72 15.68
C ASN A 125 -13.20 -2.18 15.35
N SER A 126 -13.94 -3.06 14.67
CA SER A 126 -15.40 -3.26 14.75
C SER A 126 -16.33 -2.43 13.84
N PRO A 127 -16.87 -3.04 12.77
CA PRO A 127 -18.06 -2.58 12.05
C PRO A 127 -19.25 -2.21 12.96
N GLN A 128 -19.32 -2.82 14.16
CA GLN A 128 -20.31 -2.47 15.17
C GLN A 128 -20.13 -1.04 15.72
N PHE A 129 -18.89 -0.60 15.96
CA PHE A 129 -18.58 0.72 16.49
C PHE A 129 -18.98 1.84 15.52
N ILE A 130 -18.78 1.63 14.23
CA ILE A 130 -19.15 2.61 13.19
C ILE A 130 -20.64 2.53 12.79
N GLY A 131 -21.44 1.66 13.42
CA GLY A 131 -22.86 1.53 13.13
C GLY A 131 -23.19 0.89 11.78
N ALA A 132 -22.25 0.12 11.20
CA ALA A 132 -22.41 -0.51 9.89
C ALA A 132 -23.71 -1.35 9.74
N PRO A 133 -24.17 -2.10 10.76
CA PRO A 133 -25.44 -2.85 10.65
C PRO A 133 -26.65 -1.96 10.33
N THR A 134 -26.69 -0.74 10.86
CA THR A 134 -27.77 0.22 10.58
C THR A 134 -27.74 0.66 9.12
N LEU A 135 -26.55 0.94 8.58
CA LEU A 135 -26.36 1.36 7.20
C LEU A 135 -26.66 0.21 6.22
N TRP A 136 -26.16 -1.00 6.49
CA TRP A 136 -26.43 -2.16 5.65
C TRP A 136 -27.93 -2.46 5.54
N ASN A 137 -28.67 -2.36 6.65
CA ASN A 137 -30.12 -2.53 6.63
C ASN A 137 -30.83 -1.46 5.77
N GLN A 138 -30.33 -0.22 5.73
CA GLN A 138 -30.86 0.83 4.86
C GLN A 138 -30.56 0.59 3.38
N LEU A 139 -29.47 -0.11 3.06
CA LEU A 139 -29.02 -0.43 1.71
C LEU A 139 -29.59 -1.75 1.16
N GLY A 140 -30.60 -2.33 1.81
CA GLY A 140 -31.25 -3.57 1.37
C GLY A 140 -30.72 -4.84 2.04
N GLY A 141 -29.84 -4.70 3.03
CA GLY A 141 -29.24 -5.81 3.78
C GLY A 141 -27.74 -5.95 3.50
N GLN A 142 -27.03 -6.65 4.39
CA GLN A 142 -25.58 -6.87 4.26
C GLN A 142 -25.20 -7.63 2.97
N GLU A 143 -26.12 -8.44 2.43
CA GLU A 143 -25.92 -9.22 1.21
C GLU A 143 -25.83 -8.36 -0.07
N VAL A 144 -26.40 -7.16 -0.04
CA VAL A 144 -26.48 -6.21 -1.18
C VAL A 144 -25.81 -4.87 -0.88
N ALA A 145 -25.31 -4.64 0.34
CA ALA A 145 -24.69 -3.37 0.69
C ALA A 145 -23.34 -3.22 -0.03
N GLY A 146 -23.26 -2.30 -1.00
CA GLY A 146 -22.02 -1.91 -1.68
C GLY A 146 -21.86 -2.39 -3.14
N GLU A 147 -22.90 -2.83 -3.87
CA GLU A 147 -22.70 -3.22 -5.28
C GLU A 147 -22.25 -2.14 -6.21
N GLY A 148 -21.43 -2.60 -7.16
CA GLY A 148 -20.87 -1.79 -8.22
C GLY A 148 -19.76 -0.91 -7.69
N VAL A 149 -19.54 -0.92 -6.37
CA VAL A 149 -18.43 -0.26 -5.72
C VAL A 149 -17.26 -1.23 -5.70
N VAL A 150 -16.14 -0.77 -6.23
CA VAL A 150 -14.86 -1.45 -6.11
C VAL A 150 -14.18 -0.89 -4.86
N PHE A 151 -14.01 -1.71 -3.84
CA PHE A 151 -13.24 -1.39 -2.63
C PHE A 151 -11.77 -1.72 -2.89
N GLY A 152 -10.87 -0.73 -2.74
CA GLY A 152 -9.42 -0.93 -2.80
C GLY A 152 -8.81 -0.83 -1.40
N SER A 153 -8.08 -1.86 -0.97
CA SER A 153 -7.27 -1.84 0.26
C SER A 153 -5.80 -1.59 -0.05
N ILE A 154 -5.07 -0.91 0.83
CA ILE A 154 -3.61 -0.80 0.81
C ILE A 154 -3.11 -1.33 2.14
N ASP A 155 -2.61 -2.56 2.15
CA ASP A 155 -2.36 -3.28 3.40
C ASP A 155 -1.26 -4.35 3.22
N THR A 156 -1.06 -5.28 4.14
CA THR A 156 -0.04 -6.34 4.07
C THR A 156 -0.26 -7.36 2.95
N GLY A 157 -1.41 -7.29 2.29
CA GLY A 157 -1.82 -8.18 1.20
C GLY A 157 -3.15 -8.82 1.46
N VAL A 158 -3.39 -9.92 0.79
CA VAL A 158 -4.61 -10.71 0.99
C VAL A 158 -4.32 -12.19 0.95
N TRP A 159 -4.99 -12.98 1.79
CA TRP A 159 -5.01 -14.43 1.69
C TRP A 159 -6.12 -14.87 0.74
N PRO A 160 -5.81 -15.17 -0.55
CA PRO A 160 -6.84 -15.24 -1.58
C PRO A 160 -7.75 -16.48 -1.44
N GLU A 161 -7.32 -17.53 -0.74
CA GLU A 161 -8.15 -18.70 -0.46
C GLU A 161 -9.15 -18.50 0.68
N HIS A 162 -9.16 -17.34 1.35
CA HIS A 162 -10.11 -17.08 2.43
C HIS A 162 -11.56 -17.07 1.87
N PRO A 163 -12.54 -17.75 2.52
CA PRO A 163 -13.92 -17.82 2.01
C PRO A 163 -14.61 -16.46 1.81
N SER A 164 -14.13 -15.42 2.47
CA SER A 164 -14.59 -14.04 2.26
C SER A 164 -14.32 -13.52 0.83
N PHE A 165 -13.41 -14.15 0.10
CA PHE A 165 -13.04 -13.81 -1.28
C PHE A 165 -13.48 -14.87 -2.30
N SER A 166 -14.25 -15.88 -1.87
CA SER A 166 -14.70 -16.93 -2.77
C SER A 166 -15.71 -16.39 -3.79
N ASP A 167 -15.62 -16.91 -5.00
CA ASP A 167 -16.60 -16.79 -6.07
C ASP A 167 -16.77 -18.18 -6.70
N PRO A 168 -17.93 -18.84 -6.56
CA PRO A 168 -19.15 -18.34 -5.91
C PRO A 168 -18.97 -18.07 -4.40
N ASP A 169 -19.86 -17.26 -3.84
CA ASP A 169 -19.93 -16.99 -2.40
C ASP A 169 -20.18 -18.29 -1.59
N PRO A 170 -20.06 -18.27 -0.24
CA PRO A 170 -20.29 -19.45 0.59
C PRO A 170 -21.71 -20.07 0.51
N LEU A 171 -22.68 -19.34 -0.06
CA LEU A 171 -24.04 -19.82 -0.33
C LEU A 171 -24.18 -20.41 -1.74
N GLY A 172 -23.15 -20.31 -2.57
CA GLY A 172 -23.12 -20.80 -3.94
C GLY A 172 -23.56 -19.78 -4.99
N ASN A 173 -23.72 -18.51 -4.64
CA ASN A 173 -24.11 -17.47 -5.60
C ASN A 173 -22.88 -16.93 -6.34
N PRO A 174 -22.89 -16.90 -7.68
CA PRO A 174 -21.81 -16.30 -8.45
C PRO A 174 -21.88 -14.78 -8.43
N TYR A 175 -20.72 -14.13 -8.52
CA TYR A 175 -20.65 -12.68 -8.73
C TYR A 175 -20.73 -12.31 -10.23
N PRO A 176 -21.36 -11.18 -10.59
CA PRO A 176 -21.32 -10.66 -11.95
C PRO A 176 -19.90 -10.21 -12.32
N ALA A 177 -19.63 -10.07 -13.62
CA ALA A 177 -18.36 -9.55 -14.09
C ALA A 177 -18.07 -8.16 -13.49
N PRO A 178 -16.82 -7.88 -13.08
CA PRO A 178 -16.47 -6.64 -12.41
C PRO A 178 -16.61 -5.41 -13.32
N PRO A 179 -16.96 -4.22 -12.78
CA PRO A 179 -17.08 -2.99 -13.58
C PRO A 179 -15.71 -2.45 -14.03
N ILE A 180 -14.62 -3.00 -13.48
CA ILE A 180 -13.23 -2.71 -13.87
C ILE A 180 -12.57 -4.04 -14.23
N SER A 181 -11.77 -4.04 -15.30
CA SER A 181 -11.02 -5.20 -15.77
C SER A 181 -9.55 -4.86 -16.01
N GLY A 182 -8.72 -5.89 -16.15
CA GLY A 182 -7.29 -5.72 -16.43
C GLY A 182 -6.46 -5.32 -15.21
N LEU A 183 -7.01 -5.47 -14.00
CA LEU A 183 -6.22 -5.34 -12.78
C LEU A 183 -5.21 -6.49 -12.69
N PRO A 184 -3.97 -6.24 -12.24
CA PRO A 184 -3.01 -7.31 -12.02
C PRO A 184 -3.51 -8.30 -10.97
N CYS A 185 -3.05 -9.54 -11.08
CA CYS A 185 -3.28 -10.59 -10.10
C CYS A 185 -1.95 -11.29 -9.82
N GLU A 186 -1.13 -10.63 -9.02
CA GLU A 186 0.24 -11.03 -8.70
C GLU A 186 0.23 -12.00 -7.53
N PHE A 187 -0.10 -13.26 -7.79
CA PHE A 187 0.08 -14.35 -6.84
C PHE A 187 0.99 -15.41 -7.43
N GLY A 188 1.77 -16.06 -6.57
CA GLY A 188 2.60 -17.17 -6.97
C GLY A 188 4.05 -16.78 -7.13
N ASN A 189 4.89 -17.30 -6.23
CA ASN A 189 6.34 -17.33 -6.38
C ASN A 189 6.92 -18.50 -5.58
N THR A 190 6.53 -19.72 -5.95
CA THR A 190 6.96 -20.93 -5.24
C THR A 190 8.47 -21.19 -5.27
N ALA A 191 9.19 -20.51 -6.17
CA ALA A 191 10.65 -20.55 -6.22
C ALA A 191 11.27 -19.75 -5.05
N TRP A 192 10.64 -18.65 -4.63
CA TRP A 192 11.01 -17.88 -3.45
C TRP A 192 10.51 -18.54 -2.16
N ASN A 193 9.20 -18.78 -2.08
CA ASN A 193 8.55 -19.33 -0.90
C ASN A 193 7.55 -20.42 -1.34
N PRO A 194 7.72 -21.70 -0.92
CA PRO A 194 6.84 -22.79 -1.35
C PRO A 194 5.36 -22.61 -1.04
N ASN A 195 5.02 -21.77 -0.06
CA ASN A 195 3.65 -21.45 0.33
C ASN A 195 3.06 -20.27 -0.47
N ASP A 196 3.86 -19.60 -1.30
CA ASP A 196 3.41 -18.59 -2.24
C ASP A 196 2.74 -19.27 -3.45
N ALA A 197 1.60 -19.91 -3.17
CA ALA A 197 0.86 -20.67 -4.16
C ALA A 197 0.22 -19.71 -5.18
N PRO A 198 0.23 -20.08 -6.48
CA PRO A 198 -0.42 -19.29 -7.51
C PRO A 198 -1.93 -19.24 -7.26
N PHE A 199 -2.51 -18.09 -7.51
CA PHE A 199 -3.96 -17.86 -7.42
C PHE A 199 -4.41 -17.04 -8.62
N THR A 200 -5.62 -17.31 -9.11
CA THR A 200 -6.25 -16.52 -10.18
C THR A 200 -7.41 -15.74 -9.59
N CYS A 201 -7.36 -14.42 -9.74
CA CYS A 201 -8.41 -13.50 -9.32
C CYS A 201 -9.74 -13.89 -9.96
N ASN A 202 -10.82 -13.67 -9.22
CA ASN A 202 -12.19 -14.05 -9.59
C ASN A 202 -13.08 -12.80 -9.60
N ASN A 203 -14.41 -12.94 -9.66
CA ASN A 203 -15.28 -11.77 -9.68
C ASN A 203 -15.50 -11.13 -8.29
N LYS A 204 -14.98 -11.75 -7.21
CA LYS A 204 -14.98 -11.21 -5.84
C LYS A 204 -13.68 -10.51 -5.49
N LEU A 205 -12.54 -11.20 -5.60
CA LEU A 205 -11.19 -10.63 -5.52
C LEU A 205 -10.72 -10.39 -6.95
N ILE A 206 -10.89 -9.16 -7.42
CA ILE A 206 -10.81 -8.82 -8.86
C ILE A 206 -9.40 -8.42 -9.30
N GLY A 207 -8.51 -8.20 -8.35
CA GLY A 207 -7.11 -7.85 -8.60
C GLY A 207 -6.33 -7.77 -7.30
N ALA A 208 -5.06 -8.14 -7.37
CA ALA A 208 -4.11 -7.97 -6.27
C ALA A 208 -2.68 -7.77 -6.80
N TYR A 209 -1.93 -6.85 -6.23
CA TYR A 209 -0.54 -6.59 -6.61
C TYR A 209 0.24 -5.90 -5.50
N GLN A 210 1.55 -6.06 -5.55
CA GLN A 210 2.47 -5.64 -4.50
C GLN A 210 3.26 -4.38 -4.89
N PHE A 211 3.61 -3.56 -3.89
CA PHE A 211 4.46 -2.37 -4.03
C PHE A 211 5.69 -2.50 -3.14
N LEU A 212 6.54 -3.50 -3.42
CA LEU A 212 7.69 -3.83 -2.58
C LEU A 212 9.05 -3.45 -3.14
N ASP A 213 9.12 -2.74 -4.26
CA ASP A 213 10.39 -2.46 -4.94
C ASP A 213 11.42 -1.83 -3.99
N THR A 214 11.06 -0.77 -3.25
CA THR A 214 11.96 -0.16 -2.26
C THR A 214 12.26 -1.11 -1.10
N TYR A 215 11.25 -1.82 -0.59
CA TYR A 215 11.44 -2.75 0.53
C TYR A 215 12.45 -3.86 0.17
N LYS A 216 12.31 -4.46 -1.01
CA LYS A 216 13.24 -5.47 -1.54
C LYS A 216 14.65 -4.91 -1.74
N ALA A 217 14.76 -3.67 -2.20
CA ALA A 217 16.05 -3.04 -2.47
C ALA A 217 16.80 -2.65 -1.18
N VAL A 218 16.09 -2.17 -0.16
CA VAL A 218 16.70 -1.58 1.05
C VAL A 218 16.76 -2.55 2.22
N VAL A 219 15.70 -3.34 2.42
CA VAL A 219 15.58 -4.28 3.54
C VAL A 219 15.82 -5.72 3.08
N GLY A 220 15.25 -6.07 1.93
CA GLY A 220 15.24 -7.44 1.42
C GLY A 220 14.11 -8.26 2.03
N LEU A 221 13.58 -9.20 1.24
CA LEU A 221 12.60 -10.17 1.74
C LEU A 221 13.29 -11.28 2.53
N THR A 222 12.66 -11.73 3.60
CA THR A 222 13.02 -12.95 4.33
C THR A 222 12.39 -14.17 3.66
N PRO A 223 12.94 -15.39 3.85
CA PRO A 223 12.35 -16.60 3.29
C PRO A 223 10.93 -16.94 3.79
N ALA A 224 10.48 -16.29 4.87
CA ALA A 224 9.13 -16.45 5.40
C ALA A 224 8.12 -15.54 4.70
N GLU A 225 8.58 -14.42 4.14
CA GLU A 225 7.72 -13.45 3.44
C GLU A 225 7.36 -13.95 2.04
N PHE A 226 6.27 -13.42 1.49
CA PHE A 226 5.83 -13.69 0.11
C PHE A 226 6.39 -12.66 -0.86
N ASP A 227 6.74 -13.11 -2.07
CA ASP A 227 7.14 -12.23 -3.16
C ASP A 227 5.97 -12.14 -4.17
N SER A 228 4.82 -11.77 -3.63
CA SER A 228 3.55 -11.64 -4.33
C SER A 228 2.60 -10.77 -3.49
N ALA A 229 1.34 -10.64 -3.92
CA ALA A 229 0.30 -9.96 -3.16
C ALA A 229 -0.30 -10.82 -2.02
N ARG A 230 0.24 -12.03 -1.80
CA ARG A 230 -0.19 -12.92 -0.71
C ARG A 230 0.19 -12.33 0.64
N ASP A 231 -0.76 -12.36 1.56
CA ASP A 231 -0.59 -11.88 2.94
C ASP A 231 0.21 -12.88 3.79
N ASP A 232 1.27 -12.40 4.44
CA ASP A 232 2.08 -13.13 5.42
C ASP A 232 1.92 -12.63 6.87
N ASP A 233 1.19 -11.53 7.07
CA ASP A 233 0.92 -10.92 8.38
C ASP A 233 -0.50 -11.24 8.89
N GLY A 234 -1.48 -11.14 7.99
CA GLY A 234 -2.90 -11.35 8.28
C GLY A 234 -3.70 -10.06 8.39
N HIS A 235 -3.06 -8.91 8.68
CA HIS A 235 -3.74 -7.64 8.82
C HIS A 235 -4.52 -7.24 7.56
N GLY A 236 -3.92 -7.38 6.37
CA GLY A 236 -4.56 -7.04 5.12
C GLY A 236 -5.76 -7.93 4.79
N THR A 237 -5.67 -9.22 5.12
CA THR A 237 -6.81 -10.14 5.05
C THR A 237 -7.92 -9.71 6.02
N HIS A 238 -7.59 -9.43 7.28
CA HIS A 238 -8.56 -9.01 8.29
C HIS A 238 -9.29 -7.72 7.86
N THR A 239 -8.54 -6.69 7.49
CA THR A 239 -9.09 -5.38 7.08
C THR A 239 -9.96 -5.51 5.83
N SER A 240 -9.47 -6.20 4.81
CA SER A 240 -10.19 -6.36 3.54
C SER A 240 -11.45 -7.21 3.69
N THR A 241 -11.41 -8.25 4.51
CA THR A 241 -12.60 -9.08 4.79
C THR A 241 -13.62 -8.37 5.68
N THR A 242 -13.16 -7.50 6.59
CA THR A 242 -14.03 -6.64 7.39
C THR A 242 -14.78 -5.63 6.51
N ALA A 243 -14.09 -5.05 5.53
CA ALA A 243 -14.66 -4.01 4.66
C ALA A 243 -15.54 -4.59 3.54
N ALA A 244 -15.11 -5.67 2.90
CA ALA A 244 -15.72 -6.16 1.66
C ALA A 244 -15.80 -7.69 1.56
N GLY A 245 -15.66 -8.44 2.66
CA GLY A 245 -15.77 -9.89 2.66
C GLY A 245 -17.20 -10.40 2.40
N ASN A 246 -17.31 -11.64 1.92
CA ASN A 246 -18.59 -12.34 1.83
C ASN A 246 -19.29 -12.40 3.20
N ALA A 247 -20.61 -12.19 3.21
CA ALA A 247 -21.40 -12.26 4.43
C ALA A 247 -21.40 -13.68 5.04
N GLY A 248 -21.57 -13.76 6.36
CA GLY A 248 -21.59 -15.05 7.07
C GLY A 248 -20.21 -15.73 7.20
N VAL A 249 -19.14 -15.08 6.76
CA VAL A 249 -17.76 -15.51 7.00
C VAL A 249 -17.19 -14.72 8.18
N GLN A 250 -16.56 -15.41 9.12
CA GLN A 250 -15.84 -14.76 10.20
C GLN A 250 -14.59 -14.07 9.63
N ALA A 251 -14.45 -12.77 9.87
CA ALA A 251 -13.19 -12.07 9.62
C ALA A 251 -12.11 -12.59 10.60
N THR A 252 -10.90 -12.79 10.09
CA THR A 252 -9.73 -13.25 10.86
C THR A 252 -8.56 -12.36 10.60
#